data_AF-A0A7X0M7H3-F1
#
_entry.id   AF-A0A7X0M7H3-F1
#
_cell.length_a   1.000
_cell.length_b   1.000
_cell.length_c   1.000
_cell.angle_alpha   90.00
_cell.angle_beta   90.00
_cell.angle_gamma   90.00
#
_symmetry.space_group_name_H-M   'P 1'
#
loop_
_entity.id
_entity.type
_entity.pdbx_description
1 polymer ?
#
loop_
_entity_poly.entity_id
_entity_poly.type
_entity_poly.pdbx_seq_one_letter_code
_entity_poly.pdbx_strand_id
1 'polypeptide(L)'
;MPESPVRADAKRNRSRILAEAAAVFAEKGASASTEEVAARAGVAIGTVFRHFPTKRDLLQAIVKDLLERLTEEAATLAADGDPATALFDYFRHMVAQAAAKKTVADLLAADTGVQLEVSGPVLTLSAAVQTLLSRAQHCGAVDPAVRLDEVMALLTATCQGALRSGWSPDLQERTLTIVFAGLRDRSSQAGEDVAAVRRRSG
;
A
#
# COMPACT_ATOMS: atom_id res chain seq x y z
N MET A 1 21.56 -23.02 -11.84
CA MET A 1 22.26 -23.52 -10.64
C MET A 1 21.32 -23.38 -9.45
N PRO A 2 21.13 -24.40 -8.60
CA PRO A 2 20.27 -24.27 -7.43
C PRO A 2 20.90 -23.30 -6.43
N GLU A 3 20.14 -22.32 -5.95
CA GLU A 3 20.61 -21.36 -4.95
C GLU A 3 21.00 -22.08 -3.65
N SER A 4 22.22 -21.81 -3.14
CA SER A 4 22.73 -22.48 -1.93
C SER A 4 21.83 -22.18 -0.71
N PRO A 5 21.56 -23.18 0.17
CA PRO A 5 20.62 -23.04 1.30
C PRO A 5 20.93 -21.85 2.23
N VAL A 6 22.21 -21.49 2.37
CA VAL A 6 22.68 -20.33 3.15
C VAL A 6 22.13 -18.98 2.64
N ARG A 7 21.89 -18.84 1.33
CA ARG A 7 21.32 -17.62 0.74
C ARG A 7 19.82 -17.49 1.02
N ALA A 8 19.11 -18.62 1.02
CA ALA A 8 17.68 -18.66 1.36
C ALA A 8 17.46 -18.27 2.84
N ASP A 9 18.31 -18.75 3.74
CA ASP A 9 18.23 -18.42 5.16
C ASP A 9 18.58 -16.96 5.45
N ALA A 10 19.59 -16.41 4.75
CA ALA A 10 19.91 -14.99 4.84
C ALA A 10 18.76 -14.09 4.36
N LYS A 11 18.06 -14.48 3.29
CA LYS A 11 16.88 -13.76 2.78
C LYS A 11 15.71 -13.83 3.76
N ARG A 12 15.40 -15.02 4.31
CA ARG A 12 14.35 -15.19 5.33
C ARG A 12 14.64 -14.40 6.60
N ASN A 13 15.90 -14.41 7.08
CA ASN A 13 16.31 -13.63 8.24
C ASN A 13 16.16 -12.13 7.97
N ARG A 14 16.53 -11.66 6.78
CA ARG A 14 16.34 -10.26 6.39
C ARG A 14 14.86 -9.86 6.40
N SER A 15 13.98 -10.66 5.77
CA SER A 15 12.54 -10.38 5.76
C SER A 15 11.93 -10.40 7.16
N ARG A 16 12.38 -11.31 8.04
CA ARG A 16 11.95 -11.34 9.45
C ARG A 16 12.38 -10.09 10.20
N ILE A 17 13.64 -9.66 10.03
CA ILE A 17 14.14 -8.41 10.63
C ILE A 17 13.29 -7.22 10.16
N LEU A 18 12.98 -7.12 8.86
CA LEU A 18 12.18 -6.01 8.32
C LEU A 18 10.74 -6.01 8.85
N ALA A 19 10.10 -7.18 8.92
CA ALA A 19 8.75 -7.30 9.46
C ALA A 19 8.69 -6.89 10.95
N GLU A 20 9.62 -7.40 11.78
CA GLU A 20 9.66 -7.04 13.19
C GLU A 20 10.11 -5.59 13.40
N ALA A 21 11.02 -5.08 12.57
CA ALA A 21 11.40 -3.68 12.62
C ALA A 21 10.19 -2.78 12.34
N ALA A 22 9.44 -3.06 11.27
CA ALA A 22 8.22 -2.32 10.96
C ALA A 22 7.22 -2.34 12.13
N ALA A 23 7.06 -3.48 12.82
CA ALA A 23 6.20 -3.59 13.99
C ALA A 23 6.72 -2.80 15.21
N VAL A 24 8.01 -2.90 15.54
CA VAL A 24 8.61 -2.18 16.67
C VAL A 24 8.56 -0.67 16.45
N PHE A 25 8.92 -0.21 15.25
CA PHE A 25 8.78 1.20 14.88
C PHE A 25 7.31 1.63 14.86
N ALA A 26 6.38 0.73 14.51
CA ALA A 26 4.96 1.00 14.58
C ALA A 26 4.44 1.11 16.04
N GLU A 27 5.02 0.39 16.99
CA GLU A 27 4.55 0.46 18.38
C GLU A 27 5.16 1.64 19.13
N LYS A 28 6.44 1.95 18.87
CA LYS A 28 7.24 2.83 19.73
C LYS A 28 7.73 4.12 19.07
N GLY A 29 7.54 4.27 17.76
CA GLY A 29 7.96 5.47 17.03
C GLY A 29 9.45 5.80 17.29
N ALA A 30 9.73 7.05 17.68
CA ALA A 30 11.10 7.57 17.88
C ALA A 30 11.89 6.81 18.95
N SER A 31 11.20 6.20 19.91
CA SER A 31 11.79 5.46 21.02
C SER A 31 12.22 4.04 20.65
N ALA A 32 11.89 3.55 19.45
CA ALA A 32 12.31 2.24 18.97
C ALA A 32 13.83 2.16 18.77
N SER A 33 14.42 1.07 19.25
CA SER A 33 15.85 0.78 19.11
C SER A 33 16.12 -0.45 18.25
N THR A 34 17.29 -0.48 17.61
CA THR A 34 17.78 -1.62 16.83
C THR A 34 17.97 -2.89 17.67
N GLU A 35 18.27 -2.72 18.96
CA GLU A 35 18.38 -3.75 19.98
C GLU A 35 17.04 -4.48 20.17
N GLU A 36 15.95 -3.72 20.28
CA GLU A 36 14.60 -4.28 20.42
C GLU A 36 14.15 -5.00 19.15
N VAL A 37 14.47 -4.44 17.98
CA VAL A 37 14.25 -5.10 16.69
C VAL A 37 14.99 -6.45 16.64
N ALA A 38 16.25 -6.49 17.04
CA ALA A 38 17.05 -7.72 17.07
C ALA A 38 16.43 -8.77 18.02
N ALA A 39 16.04 -8.35 19.22
CA ALA A 39 15.40 -9.21 20.22
C ALA A 39 14.09 -9.80 19.69
N ARG A 40 13.22 -8.97 19.10
CA ARG A 40 11.92 -9.41 18.56
C ARG A 40 12.06 -10.30 17.33
N ALA A 41 13.03 -10.02 16.47
CA ALA A 41 13.37 -10.86 15.32
C ALA A 41 14.12 -12.15 15.68
N GLY A 42 14.47 -12.36 16.95
CA GLY A 42 15.23 -13.52 17.40
C GLY A 42 16.60 -13.63 16.76
N VAL A 43 17.28 -12.50 16.52
CA VAL A 43 18.61 -12.45 15.91
C VAL A 43 19.58 -11.67 16.80
N ALA A 44 20.88 -11.96 16.64
CA ALA A 44 21.91 -11.16 17.29
C ALA A 44 21.94 -9.74 16.70
N ILE A 45 22.20 -8.73 17.54
CA ILE A 45 22.28 -7.34 17.09
C ILE A 45 23.35 -7.12 16.03
N GLY A 46 24.47 -7.84 16.10
CA GLY A 46 25.51 -7.82 15.07
C GLY A 46 25.01 -8.30 13.70
N THR A 47 24.00 -9.18 13.66
CA THR A 47 23.33 -9.59 12.41
C THR A 47 22.50 -8.44 11.83
N VAL A 48 21.81 -7.66 12.66
CA VAL A 48 21.07 -6.47 12.23
C VAL A 48 22.03 -5.43 11.65
N PHE A 49 23.09 -5.06 12.37
CA PHE A 49 24.08 -4.09 11.88
C PHE A 49 24.85 -4.55 10.63
N ARG A 50 25.04 -5.87 10.46
CA ARG A 50 25.63 -6.42 9.23
C ARG A 50 24.74 -6.23 8.00
N HIS A 51 23.41 -6.26 8.18
CA HIS A 51 22.45 -6.04 7.10
C HIS A 51 22.09 -4.56 6.92
N PHE A 52 22.09 -3.81 8.02
CA PHE A 52 21.65 -2.42 8.11
C PHE A 52 22.64 -1.66 9.00
N PRO A 53 23.75 -1.16 8.43
CA PRO A 53 24.82 -0.52 9.21
C PRO A 53 24.35 0.68 10.03
N THR A 54 23.35 1.41 9.54
CA THR A 54 22.75 2.55 10.23
C THR A 54 21.24 2.39 10.42
N LYS A 55 20.68 3.11 11.41
CA LYS A 55 19.21 3.23 11.57
C LYS A 55 18.54 3.74 10.29
N ARG A 56 19.21 4.64 9.55
CA ARG A 56 18.75 5.13 8.25
C ARG A 56 18.65 4.01 7.22
N ASP A 57 19.65 3.12 7.13
CA ASP A 57 19.62 1.99 6.19
C ASP A 57 18.48 1.01 6.52
N LEU A 58 18.22 0.80 7.81
CA LEU A 58 17.09 0.00 8.26
C LEU A 58 15.76 0.64 7.87
N LEU A 59 15.59 1.95 8.11
CA LEU A 59 14.39 2.69 7.73
C LEU A 59 14.15 2.69 6.21
N GLN A 60 15.19 2.91 5.41
CA GLN A 60 15.09 2.84 3.94
C GLN A 60 14.70 1.43 3.48
N ALA A 61 15.27 0.39 4.09
CA ALA A 61 14.92 -0.99 3.77
C ALA A 61 13.49 -1.34 4.17
N ILE A 62 12.98 -0.82 5.29
CA ILE A 62 11.56 -0.97 5.68
C ILE A 62 10.66 -0.31 4.63
N VAL A 63 10.95 0.92 4.20
CA VAL A 63 10.14 1.61 3.19
C VAL A 63 10.13 0.85 1.87
N LYS A 64 11.30 0.38 1.43
CA LYS A 64 11.41 -0.41 0.21
C LYS A 64 10.59 -1.69 0.29
N ASP A 65 10.71 -2.43 1.40
CA ASP A 65 9.97 -3.66 1.63
C ASP A 65 8.45 -3.44 1.73
N LEU A 66 8.02 -2.33 2.34
CA LEU A 66 6.61 -1.92 2.31
C LEU A 66 6.14 -1.69 0.87
N LEU A 67 6.87 -0.91 0.07
CA LEU A 67 6.51 -0.64 -1.33
C LEU A 67 6.50 -1.93 -2.19
N GLU A 68 7.42 -2.86 -1.95
CA GLU A 68 7.46 -4.16 -2.60
C GLU A 68 6.20 -4.98 -2.25
N ARG A 69 5.81 -5.06 -0.98
CA ARG A 69 4.58 -5.75 -0.57
C ARG A 69 3.32 -5.12 -1.18
N LEU A 70 3.25 -3.79 -1.22
CA LEU A 70 2.13 -3.08 -1.84
C LEU A 70 2.05 -3.36 -3.35
N THR A 71 3.21 -3.46 -4.00
CA THR A 71 3.31 -3.82 -5.43
C THR A 71 2.84 -5.26 -5.65
N GLU A 72 3.27 -6.19 -4.80
CA GLU A 72 2.84 -7.60 -4.85
C GLU A 72 1.33 -7.73 -4.64
N GLU A 73 0.77 -7.02 -3.66
CA GLU A 73 -0.68 -7.01 -3.39
C GLU A 73 -1.48 -6.50 -4.60
N ALA A 74 -1.05 -5.38 -5.21
CA ALA A 74 -1.66 -4.87 -6.43
C ALA A 74 -1.55 -5.85 -7.61
N ALA A 75 -0.40 -6.53 -7.75
CA ALA A 75 -0.18 -7.52 -8.80
C ALA A 75 -1.06 -8.78 -8.60
N THR A 76 -1.22 -9.26 -7.37
CA THR A 76 -2.14 -10.38 -7.06
C THR A 76 -3.58 -10.01 -7.38
N LEU A 77 -4.03 -8.82 -6.97
CA LEU A 77 -5.38 -8.34 -7.32
C LEU A 77 -5.56 -8.17 -8.83
N ALA A 78 -4.52 -7.78 -9.56
CA ALA A 78 -4.57 -7.68 -11.01
C ALA A 78 -4.63 -9.06 -11.70
N ALA A 79 -4.01 -10.09 -11.11
CA ALA A 79 -4.02 -11.44 -11.65
C ALA A 79 -5.33 -12.18 -11.34
N ASP A 80 -5.74 -12.19 -10.07
CA ASP A 80 -6.77 -13.08 -9.55
C ASP A 80 -8.08 -12.38 -9.16
N GLY A 81 -8.04 -11.04 -9.05
CA GLY A 81 -9.20 -10.24 -8.65
C GLY A 81 -10.18 -9.96 -9.79
N ASP A 82 -11.42 -9.62 -9.41
CA ASP A 82 -12.44 -9.15 -10.34
C ASP A 82 -11.98 -7.82 -10.97
N PRO A 83 -11.86 -7.74 -12.31
CA PRO A 83 -11.53 -6.49 -13.01
C PRO A 83 -12.36 -5.28 -12.57
N ALA A 84 -13.63 -5.49 -12.20
CA ALA A 84 -14.54 -4.42 -11.80
C ALA A 84 -14.32 -3.91 -10.37
N THR A 85 -13.76 -4.73 -9.47
CA THR A 85 -13.62 -4.37 -8.04
C THR A 85 -12.17 -4.27 -7.57
N ALA A 86 -11.22 -4.93 -8.24
CA ALA A 86 -9.85 -5.10 -7.77
C ALA A 86 -9.13 -3.77 -7.44
N LEU A 87 -9.36 -2.70 -8.22
CA LEU A 87 -8.82 -1.37 -7.92
C LEU A 87 -9.40 -0.79 -6.62
N PHE A 88 -10.71 -0.94 -6.41
CA PHE A 88 -11.40 -0.45 -5.23
C PHE A 88 -11.04 -1.27 -3.98
N ASP A 89 -10.90 -2.59 -4.15
CA ASP A 89 -10.43 -3.49 -3.10
C ASP A 89 -9.01 -3.13 -2.68
N TYR A 90 -8.13 -2.84 -3.63
CA TYR A 90 -6.78 -2.33 -3.34
C TYR A 90 -6.81 -1.03 -2.53
N PHE A 91 -7.65 -0.05 -2.91
CA PHE A 91 -7.82 1.20 -2.15
C PHE A 91 -8.29 0.96 -0.71
N ARG A 92 -9.29 0.07 -0.52
CA ARG A 92 -9.82 -0.27 0.81
C ARG A 92 -8.73 -0.86 1.70
N HIS A 93 -7.97 -1.83 1.20
CA HIS A 93 -6.87 -2.44 1.95
C HIS A 93 -5.80 -1.41 2.32
N MET A 94 -5.42 -0.55 1.38
CA MET A 94 -4.42 0.50 1.61
C MET A 94 -4.83 1.49 2.71
N VAL A 95 -6.07 1.99 2.67
CA VAL A 95 -6.58 2.95 3.67
C VAL A 95 -6.71 2.30 5.05
N ALA A 96 -7.19 1.07 5.12
CA ALA A 96 -7.29 0.31 6.37
C ALA A 96 -5.91 0.07 6.99
N GLN A 97 -4.92 -0.33 6.17
CA GLN A 97 -3.55 -0.52 6.62
C GLN A 97 -2.91 0.80 7.09
N ALA A 98 -3.17 1.92 6.40
CA ALA A 98 -2.66 3.23 6.77
C ALA A 98 -3.21 3.68 8.13
N ALA A 99 -4.51 3.49 8.38
CA ALA A 99 -5.12 3.79 9.69
C ALA A 99 -4.49 2.97 10.83
N ALA A 100 -4.07 1.74 10.56
CA ALA A 100 -3.47 0.84 11.54
C ALA A 100 -1.98 1.09 11.81
N LYS A 101 -1.26 1.76 10.89
CA LYS A 101 0.23 1.86 10.90
C LYS A 101 0.75 3.31 11.07
N LYS A 102 0.07 4.13 11.89
CA LYS A 102 0.30 5.57 12.19
C LYS A 102 1.77 6.02 12.33
N THR A 103 2.63 5.13 12.78
CA THR A 103 3.87 5.42 13.52
C THR A 103 5.15 5.23 12.71
N VAL A 104 5.16 4.35 11.69
CA VAL A 104 6.32 4.18 10.81
C VAL A 104 6.50 5.38 9.87
N ALA A 105 5.39 5.90 9.34
CA ALA A 105 5.39 7.07 8.46
C ALA A 105 5.72 8.37 9.20
N ASP A 106 5.22 8.54 10.43
CA ASP A 106 5.57 9.68 11.29
C ASP A 106 7.04 9.68 11.67
N LEU A 107 7.63 8.50 11.90
CA LEU A 107 9.05 8.36 12.19
C LEU A 107 9.93 8.76 11.01
N LEU A 108 9.55 8.32 9.80
CA LEU A 108 10.24 8.72 8.59
C LEU A 108 10.16 10.25 8.45
N ALA A 109 8.97 10.84 8.53
CA ALA A 109 8.80 12.28 8.39
C ALA A 109 9.52 13.13 9.46
N ALA A 110 9.63 12.63 10.70
CA ALA A 110 10.31 13.32 11.80
C ALA A 110 11.85 13.22 11.72
N ASP A 111 12.38 12.16 11.11
CA ASP A 111 13.82 11.94 10.94
C ASP A 111 14.33 12.51 9.59
N THR A 112 13.43 12.93 8.69
CA THR A 112 13.78 13.29 7.31
C THR A 112 14.12 14.78 7.11
N GLY A 113 15.41 15.10 7.26
CA GLY A 113 16.15 15.75 6.16
C GLY A 113 16.55 14.76 5.05
N VAL A 114 15.99 13.55 5.09
CA VAL A 114 16.29 12.38 4.26
C VAL A 114 15.49 12.49 2.97
N GLN A 115 16.17 12.76 1.86
CA GLN A 115 15.66 12.37 0.55
C GLN A 115 15.74 10.83 0.48
N LEU A 116 14.59 10.17 0.54
CA LEU A 116 14.47 8.73 0.34
C LEU A 116 14.61 8.48 -1.17
N GLU A 117 15.65 7.77 -1.59
CA GLU A 117 15.73 7.24 -2.96
C GLU A 117 14.79 6.04 -3.09
N VAL A 118 13.50 6.32 -3.31
CA VAL A 118 12.44 5.32 -3.50
C VAL A 118 11.94 5.26 -4.94
N SER A 119 12.61 5.94 -5.87
CA SER A 119 12.16 6.09 -7.26
C SER A 119 11.86 4.75 -7.96
N GLY A 120 12.70 3.73 -7.80
CA GLY A 120 12.48 2.41 -8.40
C GLY A 120 11.21 1.71 -7.90
N PRO A 121 11.10 1.40 -6.59
CA PRO A 121 9.90 0.78 -6.01
C PRO A 121 8.60 1.59 -6.20
N VAL A 122 8.68 2.93 -6.22
CA VAL A 122 7.51 3.78 -6.49
C VAL A 122 7.04 3.64 -7.95
N LEU A 123 7.97 3.54 -8.91
CA LEU A 123 7.63 3.29 -10.31
C LEU A 123 6.98 1.92 -10.50
N THR A 124 7.49 0.88 -9.84
CA THR A 124 6.90 -0.47 -9.92
C THR A 124 5.50 -0.52 -9.32
N LEU A 125 5.30 0.16 -8.19
CA LEU A 125 3.97 0.30 -7.58
C LEU A 125 3.00 1.02 -8.51
N SER A 126 3.43 2.13 -9.12
CA SER A 126 2.61 2.90 -10.05
C SER A 126 2.21 2.06 -11.27
N ALA A 127 3.12 1.23 -11.79
CA ALA A 127 2.81 0.31 -12.89
C ALA A 127 1.80 -0.80 -12.49
N ALA A 128 1.88 -1.32 -11.27
CA ALA A 128 0.91 -2.29 -10.76
C ALA A 128 -0.49 -1.65 -10.61
N VAL A 129 -0.58 -0.44 -10.06
CA VAL A 129 -1.83 0.32 -9.96
C VAL A 129 -2.38 0.68 -11.35
N GLN A 130 -1.51 1.03 -12.31
CA GLN A 130 -1.91 1.25 -13.71
C GLN A 130 -2.59 0.01 -14.31
N THR A 131 -2.11 -1.19 -13.99
CA THR A 131 -2.70 -2.44 -14.47
C THR A 131 -4.12 -2.62 -13.92
N LEU A 132 -4.32 -2.36 -12.62
CA LEU A 132 -5.64 -2.39 -11.99
C LEU A 132 -6.59 -1.36 -12.62
N LEU A 133 -6.13 -0.12 -12.79
CA LEU A 133 -6.89 0.96 -13.42
C LEU A 133 -7.32 0.58 -14.84
N SER A 134 -6.39 0.11 -15.67
CA SER A 134 -6.68 -0.29 -17.03
C SER A 134 -7.72 -1.42 -17.06
N ARG A 135 -7.61 -2.44 -16.20
CA ARG A 135 -8.61 -3.52 -16.14
C ARG A 135 -10.01 -3.01 -15.80
N ALA A 136 -10.11 -2.13 -14.80
CA ALA A 136 -11.37 -1.53 -14.38
C ALA A 136 -11.99 -0.62 -15.46
N GLN A 137 -11.16 0.06 -16.26
CA GLN A 137 -11.62 0.84 -17.42
C GLN A 137 -12.13 -0.06 -18.55
N HIS A 138 -11.43 -1.15 -18.86
CA HIS A 138 -11.82 -2.07 -19.94
C HIS A 138 -13.15 -2.78 -19.67
N CYS A 139 -13.52 -3.01 -18.40
CA CYS A 139 -14.82 -3.58 -18.04
C CYS A 139 -15.91 -2.52 -17.75
N GLY A 140 -15.61 -1.23 -17.90
CA GLY A 140 -16.56 -0.13 -17.69
C GLY A 140 -16.86 0.18 -16.22
N ALA A 141 -16.07 -0.34 -15.27
CA ALA A 141 -16.24 -0.03 -13.85
C ALA A 141 -15.67 1.34 -13.46
N VAL A 142 -14.69 1.85 -14.21
CA VAL A 142 -14.04 3.16 -14.02
C VAL A 142 -14.12 3.97 -15.31
N ASP A 143 -14.36 5.27 -15.19
CA ASP A 143 -14.40 6.20 -16.32
C ASP A 143 -13.06 6.17 -17.09
N PRO A 144 -13.07 5.98 -18.43
CA PRO A 144 -11.86 5.91 -19.24
C PRO A 144 -11.05 7.21 -19.26
N ALA A 145 -11.63 8.35 -18.86
CA ALA A 145 -10.94 9.62 -18.73
C ALA A 145 -10.07 9.73 -17.45
N VAL A 146 -10.28 8.85 -16.46
CA VAL A 146 -9.51 8.85 -15.21
C VAL A 146 -8.06 8.49 -15.49
N ARG A 147 -7.14 9.29 -14.95
CA ARG A 147 -5.70 9.13 -15.14
C ARG A 147 -5.02 8.52 -13.91
N LEU A 148 -3.87 7.88 -14.13
CA LEU A 148 -3.09 7.28 -13.05
C LEU A 148 -2.61 8.29 -12.00
N ASP A 149 -2.22 9.49 -12.40
CA ASP A 149 -1.76 10.54 -11.48
C ASP A 149 -2.88 10.99 -10.53
N GLU A 150 -4.11 11.07 -11.02
CA GLU A 150 -5.30 11.36 -10.22
C GLU A 150 -5.60 10.23 -9.23
N VAL A 151 -5.52 8.97 -9.68
CA VAL A 151 -5.71 7.79 -8.82
C VAL A 151 -4.64 7.73 -7.73
N MET A 152 -3.37 7.95 -8.08
CA MET A 152 -2.27 7.96 -7.11
C MET A 152 -2.40 9.12 -6.12
N ALA A 153 -2.87 10.29 -6.56
CA ALA A 153 -3.12 11.43 -5.69
C ALA A 153 -4.25 11.13 -4.68
N LEU A 154 -5.36 10.54 -5.13
CA LEU A 154 -6.49 10.14 -4.27
C LEU A 154 -6.08 9.05 -3.28
N LEU A 155 -5.34 8.04 -3.73
CA LEU A 155 -4.81 6.98 -2.86
C LEU A 155 -3.91 7.57 -1.78
N THR A 156 -3.00 8.46 -2.16
CA THR A 156 -2.07 9.12 -1.24
C THR A 156 -2.82 9.98 -0.23
N ALA A 157 -3.77 10.80 -0.69
CA ALA A 157 -4.55 11.68 0.17
C ALA A 157 -5.43 10.92 1.18
N THR A 158 -6.10 9.85 0.73
CA THR A 158 -6.93 9.02 1.61
C THR A 158 -6.09 8.23 2.61
N CYS A 159 -4.96 7.65 2.20
CA CYS A 159 -4.00 7.02 3.12
C CYS A 159 -3.48 8.03 4.15
N GLN A 160 -3.08 9.24 3.73
CA GLN A 160 -2.61 10.29 4.63
C GLN A 160 -3.71 10.75 5.61
N GLY A 161 -4.94 10.93 5.13
CA GLY A 161 -6.09 11.27 5.95
C GLY A 161 -6.32 10.23 7.04
N ALA A 162 -6.36 8.95 6.66
CA ALA A 162 -6.52 7.82 7.57
C ALA A 162 -5.38 7.71 8.58
N LEU A 163 -4.13 7.88 8.13
CA LEU A 163 -2.92 7.84 8.95
C LEU A 163 -2.89 8.98 9.99
N ARG A 164 -3.04 10.23 9.54
CA ARG A 164 -2.87 11.42 10.38
C ARG A 164 -4.05 11.64 11.32
N SER A 165 -5.26 11.42 10.82
CA SER A 165 -6.49 11.74 11.53
C SER A 165 -7.12 10.53 12.22
N GLY A 166 -6.54 9.34 12.07
CA GLY A 166 -7.00 8.12 12.74
C GLY A 166 -8.46 7.80 12.41
N TRP A 167 -8.82 7.79 11.13
CA TRP A 167 -10.20 7.60 10.70
C TRP A 167 -10.81 6.32 11.28
N SER A 168 -12.02 6.41 11.82
CA SER A 168 -12.80 5.25 12.21
C SER A 168 -13.12 4.37 10.98
N PRO A 169 -13.39 3.07 11.15
CA PRO A 169 -13.80 2.21 10.04
C PRO A 169 -15.00 2.77 9.24
N ASP A 170 -15.97 3.39 9.93
CA ASP A 170 -17.12 4.06 9.29
C ASP A 170 -16.68 5.24 8.41
N LEU A 171 -15.79 6.10 8.91
CA LEU A 171 -15.32 7.26 8.13
C LEU A 171 -14.49 6.82 6.91
N GLN A 172 -13.67 5.77 7.06
CA GLN A 172 -12.93 5.17 5.94
C GLN A 172 -13.89 4.69 4.85
N GLU A 173 -14.91 3.90 5.22
CA GLU A 173 -15.90 3.37 4.28
C GLU A 173 -16.67 4.47 3.55
N ARG A 174 -17.17 5.46 4.28
CA ARG A 174 -17.96 6.56 3.71
C ARG A 174 -17.12 7.44 2.78
N THR A 175 -15.87 7.71 3.16
CA THR A 175 -14.96 8.51 2.33
C THR A 175 -14.61 7.77 1.05
N LEU A 176 -14.26 6.49 1.15
CA LEU A 176 -13.96 5.66 -0.02
C LEU A 176 -15.18 5.50 -0.93
N THR A 177 -16.39 5.39 -0.38
CA THR A 177 -17.63 5.35 -1.16
C THR A 177 -17.78 6.59 -2.04
N ILE A 178 -17.51 7.78 -1.50
CA ILE A 178 -17.56 9.05 -2.25
C ILE A 178 -16.50 9.07 -3.35
N VAL A 179 -15.26 8.71 -3.01
CA VAL A 179 -14.15 8.65 -3.97
C VAL A 179 -14.49 7.69 -5.11
N PHE A 180 -14.93 6.47 -4.81
CA PHE A 180 -15.26 5.46 -5.81
C PHE A 180 -16.45 5.87 -6.67
N ALA A 181 -17.48 6.50 -6.08
CA ALA A 181 -18.58 7.06 -6.86
C ALA A 181 -18.10 8.13 -7.88
N GLY A 182 -17.08 8.91 -7.53
CA GLY A 182 -16.46 9.88 -8.43
C GLY A 182 -15.62 9.28 -9.56
N LEU A 183 -15.09 8.06 -9.37
CA LEU A 183 -14.27 7.35 -10.37
C LEU A 183 -15.09 6.49 -11.35
N ARG A 184 -16.32 6.14 -10.99
CA ARG A 184 -17.18 5.27 -11.81
C ARG A 184 -17.63 5.97 -13.08
N ASP A 185 -17.71 5.19 -14.16
CA ASP A 185 -18.25 5.66 -15.44
C ASP A 185 -19.74 6.03 -15.28
N ARG A 186 -20.04 7.33 -15.43
CA ARG A 186 -21.41 7.86 -15.34
C ARG A 186 -22.27 7.48 -16.54
N SER A 187 -21.67 7.06 -17.66
CA SER A 187 -22.42 6.64 -18.85
C SER A 187 -23.05 5.26 -18.67
N SER A 188 -22.42 4.37 -17.90
CA SER A 188 -22.97 3.05 -17.54
C SER A 188 -24.18 3.15 -16.60
N GLN A 189 -24.15 4.05 -15.62
CA GLN A 189 -25.27 4.26 -14.68
C GLN A 189 -26.50 4.89 -15.35
N ALA A 190 -26.31 5.77 -16.34
CA ALA A 190 -27.42 6.36 -17.09
C ALA A 190 -28.14 5.33 -17.99
N GLY A 191 -27.43 4.31 -18.48
CA GLY A 191 -28.01 3.23 -19.29
C GLY A 191 -28.90 2.28 -18.48
N GLU A 192 -28.51 1.95 -17.24
CA GLU A 192 -29.30 1.10 -16.34
C GLU A 192 -30.56 1.80 -15.81
N ASP A 193 -30.49 3.10 -15.49
CA ASP A 193 -31.63 3.87 -15.01
C ASP A 193 -32.72 4.05 -16.09
N VAL A 194 -32.32 4.29 -17.35
CA VAL A 194 -33.25 4.37 -18.48
C VAL A 194 -33.90 3.01 -18.79
N ALA A 195 -33.17 1.91 -18.63
CA ALA A 195 -33.72 0.56 -18.77
C ALA A 195 -34.67 0.19 -17.62
N ALA A 196 -34.40 0.63 -16.39
CA ALA A 196 -35.25 0.42 -15.22
C ALA A 196 -36.56 1.21 -15.31
N VAL A 197 -36.52 2.45 -15.81
CA VAL A 197 -37.72 3.29 -16.04
C VAL A 197 -38.63 2.69 -17.13
N ARG A 198 -38.06 2.11 -18.19
CA ARG A 198 -38.84 1.45 -19.26
C ARG A 198 -39.54 0.16 -18.79
N ARG A 199 -38.94 -0.60 -17.87
CA ARG A 199 -39.55 -1.84 -17.33
C ARG A 199 -40.66 -1.60 -16.30
N ARG A 200 -40.74 -0.40 -15.72
CA ARG A 200 -41.83 -0.02 -14.81
C ARG A 200 -43.04 0.60 -15.51
N SER A 201 -42.92 0.88 -16.81
CA SER A 201 -43.92 1.60 -17.61
C SER A 201 -44.65 0.74 -18.65
N GLY A 202 -44.45 -0.59 -18.62
CA GLY A 202 -45.14 -1.58 -19.45
C GLY A 202 -45.72 -2.70 -18.60
#